data_AF-A0A2M7XT90-F1
#
_entry.id   AF-A0A2M7XT90-F1
#
_cell.length_a   1.000
_cell.length_b   1.000
_cell.length_c   1.000
_cell.angle_alpha   90.00
_cell.angle_beta   90.00
_cell.angle_gamma   90.00
#
_symmetry.space_group_name_H-M   'P 1'
#
loop_
_entity.id
_entity.type
_entity.pdbx_description
1 polymer ?
#
loop_
_entity_poly.entity_id
_entity_poly.type
_entity_poly.pdbx_seq_one_letter_code
_entity_poly.pdbx_strand_id
1 'polypeptide(L)'
;ISHHTAKLIGDEYVLRELGTTRVMGKQEALQTFEIIGYRQDLTDADRKLLEVWGEALKLTKQQKWDEAIKAFLEAEKLERQFPGRKSNPCRTYLDDRIPHWQANPPGEDWDGVWVFTSK
;
A
#
# COMPACT_ATOMS: atom_id res chain seq x y z
N ILE A 1 3.10 10.21 3.56
CA ILE A 1 3.41 10.73 4.92
C ILE A 1 4.02 9.61 5.76
N SER A 2 4.90 9.94 6.70
CA SER A 2 5.49 8.96 7.62
C SER A 2 4.50 8.59 8.72
N HIS A 3 4.71 7.44 9.36
CA HIS A 3 3.95 7.00 10.55
C HIS A 3 3.90 8.05 11.67
N HIS A 4 5.03 8.72 11.94
CA HIS A 4 5.08 9.74 12.98
C HIS A 4 4.13 10.90 12.69
N THR A 5 4.16 11.42 11.45
CA THR A 5 3.23 12.47 11.02
C THR A 5 1.79 11.97 11.01
N ALA A 6 1.54 10.75 10.54
CA ALA A 6 0.20 10.16 10.51
C ALA A 6 -0.46 10.12 11.90
N LYS A 7 0.30 9.88 12.97
CA LYS A 7 -0.21 9.90 14.35
C LYS A 7 -0.58 11.29 14.88
N LEU A 8 -0.04 12.35 14.26
CA LEU A 8 -0.30 13.73 14.64
C LEU A 8 -1.45 14.35 13.83
N ILE A 9 -1.87 13.69 12.75
CA ILE A 9 -3.02 14.10 11.95
C ILE A 9 -4.28 13.75 12.74
N GLY A 10 -5.20 14.71 12.87
CA GLY A 10 -6.45 14.52 13.58
C GLY A 10 -7.41 13.57 12.85
N ASP A 11 -8.47 13.17 13.56
CA ASP A 11 -9.46 12.23 13.05
C ASP A 11 -10.29 12.78 11.87
N GLU A 12 -10.14 14.07 11.54
CA GLU A 12 -10.78 14.69 10.38
C GLU A 12 -10.27 14.16 9.04
N TYR A 13 -9.08 13.56 8.97
CA TYR A 13 -8.54 12.96 7.76
C TYR A 13 -8.66 11.44 7.78
N VAL A 14 -8.80 10.86 6.59
CA VAL A 14 -8.69 9.41 6.41
C VAL A 14 -7.42 9.07 5.66
N LEU A 15 -6.67 8.15 6.25
CA LEU A 15 -5.38 7.70 5.78
C LEU A 15 -5.48 6.29 5.20
N ARG A 16 -4.69 6.03 4.16
CA ARG A 16 -4.45 4.69 3.62
C ARG A 16 -3.01 4.29 3.90
N GLU A 17 -2.81 3.16 4.57
CA GLU A 17 -1.48 2.54 4.69
C GLU A 17 -0.99 2.08 3.31
N LEU A 18 0.17 2.54 2.87
CA LEU A 18 0.79 2.12 1.60
C LEU A 18 1.75 0.93 1.75
N GLY A 19 1.95 0.48 2.98
CA GLY A 19 2.83 -0.62 3.38
C GLY A 19 4.08 -0.13 4.10
N THR A 20 4.91 -1.11 4.46
CA THR A 20 6.12 -0.91 5.24
C THR A 20 7.34 -1.07 4.35
N THR A 21 8.29 -0.15 4.47
CA THR A 21 9.53 -0.16 3.68
C THR A 21 10.75 -0.08 4.59
N ARG A 22 11.89 -0.62 4.15
CA ARG A 22 13.16 -0.57 4.89
C ARG A 22 14.31 -0.40 3.90
N VAL A 23 15.32 0.39 4.27
CA VAL A 23 16.57 0.46 3.48
C VAL A 23 17.46 -0.70 3.87
N MET A 24 18.10 -1.34 2.88
CA MET A 24 19.06 -2.41 3.13
C MET A 24 20.12 -1.97 4.16
N GLY A 25 20.34 -2.78 5.19
CA GLY A 25 21.29 -2.48 6.27
C GLY A 25 20.78 -1.55 7.37
N LYS A 26 19.55 -1.03 7.29
CA LYS A 26 18.86 -0.35 8.40
C LYS A 26 17.96 -1.33 9.14
N GLN A 27 17.90 -1.23 10.46
CA GLN A 27 16.97 -2.03 11.26
C GLN A 27 15.54 -1.47 11.23
N GLU A 28 15.41 -0.15 11.20
CA GLU A 28 14.11 0.51 11.28
C GLU A 28 13.33 0.38 9.97
N ALA A 29 12.13 -0.19 10.07
CA ALA A 29 11.16 -0.25 9.00
C ALA A 29 10.15 0.90 9.17
N LEU A 30 9.82 1.58 8.07
CA LEU A 30 8.96 2.75 8.06
C LEU A 30 7.65 2.41 7.36
N GLN A 31 6.56 2.53 8.12
CA GLN A 31 5.21 2.50 7.58
C GLN A 31 4.90 3.85 6.93
N THR A 32 4.35 3.78 5.72
CA THR A 32 4.03 4.97 4.92
C THR A 32 2.54 5.03 4.66
N PHE A 33 2.00 6.24 4.60
CA PHE A 33 0.57 6.48 4.40
C PHE A 33 0.32 7.53 3.32
N GLU A 34 -0.88 7.53 2.76
CA GLU A 34 -1.45 8.57 1.90
C GLU A 34 -2.70 9.15 2.56
N ILE A 35 -2.96 10.45 2.38
CA ILE A 35 -4.23 11.06 2.76
C ILE A 35 -5.22 10.83 1.61
N ILE A 36 -6.34 10.18 1.89
CA ILE A 36 -7.41 9.99 0.91
C ILE A 36 -8.30 11.24 0.81
N GLY A 37 -8.53 11.90 1.94
CA GLY A 37 -9.31 13.13 2.03
C GLY A 37 -9.82 13.37 3.44
N TYR A 38 -10.73 14.34 3.56
CA TYR A 38 -11.48 14.54 4.79
C TYR A 38 -12.49 13.41 5.00
N ARG A 39 -12.69 13.01 6.25
CA ARG A 39 -13.63 11.95 6.65
C ARG A 39 -15.05 12.24 6.17
N GLN A 40 -15.47 13.49 6.24
CA GLN A 40 -16.80 13.95 5.82
C GLN A 40 -16.98 13.92 4.29
N ASP A 41 -15.89 13.96 3.52
CA ASP A 41 -15.89 14.06 2.06
C ASP A 41 -15.58 12.72 1.36
N LEU A 42 -15.54 11.61 2.12
CA LEU A 42 -15.32 10.27 1.56
C LEU A 42 -16.52 9.81 0.75
N THR A 43 -16.28 9.57 -0.52
CA THR A 43 -17.24 8.94 -1.44
C THR A 43 -17.34 7.44 -1.16
N ASP A 44 -18.39 6.80 -1.70
CA ASP A 44 -18.52 5.34 -1.64
C ASP A 44 -17.36 4.64 -2.38
N ALA A 45 -16.85 5.25 -3.45
CA ALA A 45 -15.69 4.74 -4.18
C ALA A 45 -14.44 4.74 -3.31
N ASP A 46 -14.22 5.77 -2.49
CA ASP A 46 -13.07 5.84 -1.57
C ASP A 46 -13.18 4.79 -0.46
N ARG A 47 -14.39 4.61 0.09
CA ARG A 47 -14.64 3.60 1.12
C ARG A 47 -14.37 2.20 0.55
N LYS A 48 -14.83 1.94 -0.67
CA LYS A 48 -14.57 0.67 -1.35
C LYS A 48 -13.10 0.48 -1.69
N LEU A 49 -12.42 1.55 -2.13
CA LEU A 49 -10.98 1.54 -2.37
C LEU A 49 -10.23 1.11 -1.12
N LEU A 50 -10.52 1.71 0.03
CA LEU A 50 -9.89 1.40 1.31
C LEU A 50 -10.12 -0.06 1.75
N GLU A 51 -11.34 -0.56 1.58
CA GLU A 51 -11.70 -1.95 1.89
C GLU A 51 -10.91 -2.94 1.03
N VAL A 52 -10.98 -2.80 -0.30
CA VAL A 52 -10.32 -3.70 -1.25
C VAL A 52 -8.80 -3.62 -1.14
N TRP A 53 -8.27 -2.42 -0.94
CA TRP A 53 -6.84 -2.20 -0.69
C TRP A 53 -6.35 -2.92 0.56
N GLY A 54 -7.10 -2.83 1.67
CA GLY A 54 -6.76 -3.51 2.91
C GLY A 54 -6.68 -5.03 2.74
N GLU A 55 -7.65 -5.61 2.02
CA GLU A 55 -7.62 -7.04 1.69
C GLU A 55 -6.45 -7.39 0.77
N ALA A 56 -6.14 -6.56 -0.23
CA ALA A 56 -4.99 -6.76 -1.11
C ALA A 56 -3.66 -6.83 -0.33
N LEU A 57 -3.45 -5.93 0.65
CA LEU A 57 -2.28 -5.95 1.52
C LEU A 57 -2.22 -7.20 2.40
N LYS A 58 -3.35 -7.64 2.94
CA LYS A 58 -3.44 -8.85 3.76
C LYS A 58 -3.11 -10.10 2.94
N LEU A 59 -3.67 -10.24 1.74
CA LEU A 59 -3.38 -11.34 0.81
C LEU A 59 -1.90 -11.34 0.39
N THR A 60 -1.33 -10.16 0.17
CA THR A 60 0.10 -9.99 -0.11
C THR A 60 0.96 -10.54 1.03
N LYS A 61 0.67 -10.16 2.28
CA LYS A 61 1.39 -10.67 3.46
C LYS A 61 1.25 -12.19 3.63
N GLN A 62 0.12 -12.75 3.21
CA GLN A 62 -0.12 -14.20 3.19
C GLN A 62 0.49 -14.92 1.96
N GLN A 63 1.20 -14.19 1.10
CA GLN A 63 1.80 -14.72 -0.13
C GLN A 63 0.79 -15.34 -1.11
N LYS A 64 -0.48 -14.92 -1.02
CA LYS A 64 -1.56 -15.33 -1.93
C LYS A 64 -1.59 -14.44 -3.16
N TRP A 65 -0.56 -14.57 -4.00
CA TRP A 65 -0.26 -13.61 -5.06
C TRP A 65 -1.39 -13.41 -6.05
N ASP A 66 -2.02 -14.48 -6.54
CA ASP A 66 -3.10 -14.36 -7.53
C ASP A 66 -4.33 -13.65 -6.97
N GLU A 67 -4.66 -13.91 -5.71
CA GLU A 67 -5.76 -13.24 -4.99
C GLU A 67 -5.41 -11.76 -4.75
N ALA A 68 -4.18 -11.48 -4.32
CA ALA A 68 -3.69 -10.12 -4.10
C ALA A 68 -3.69 -9.29 -5.39
N ILE A 69 -3.21 -9.85 -6.50
CA ILE A 69 -3.21 -9.19 -7.82
C ILE A 69 -4.63 -8.82 -8.23
N LYS A 70 -5.59 -9.74 -8.11
CA LYS A 70 -7.00 -9.46 -8.42
C LYS A 70 -7.54 -8.32 -7.56
N ALA A 71 -7.26 -8.35 -6.24
CA ALA A 71 -7.69 -7.28 -5.34
C ALA A 71 -7.05 -5.92 -5.71
N PHE A 72 -5.77 -5.87 -6.06
CA PHE A 72 -5.13 -4.63 -6.50
C PHE A 72 -5.68 -4.11 -7.83
N LEU A 73 -6.03 -4.98 -8.78
CA LEU A 73 -6.68 -4.57 -10.03
C LEU A 73 -8.08 -4.01 -9.79
N GLU A 74 -8.84 -4.54 -8.83
CA GLU A 74 -10.14 -3.96 -8.43
C GLU A 74 -9.96 -2.63 -7.70
N ALA A 75 -8.99 -2.52 -6.79
CA ALA A 75 -8.65 -1.27 -6.11
C ALA A 75 -8.21 -0.19 -7.11
N GLU A 76 -7.42 -0.54 -8.12
CA GLU A 76 -6.94 0.38 -9.14
C GLU A 76 -8.09 1.08 -9.89
N LYS A 77 -9.20 0.38 -10.17
CA LYS A 77 -10.38 0.96 -10.82
C LYS A 77 -11.05 2.06 -9.98
N LEU A 78 -10.82 2.05 -8.68
CA LEU A 78 -11.38 2.99 -7.70
C LEU A 78 -10.43 4.14 -7.38
N GLU A 79 -9.21 4.13 -7.93
CA GLU A 79 -8.24 5.20 -7.73
C GLU A 79 -8.70 6.52 -8.35
N ARG A 80 -8.59 7.60 -7.58
CA ARG A 80 -8.82 8.94 -8.11
C ARG A 80 -7.71 9.32 -9.08
N GLN A 81 -8.11 9.84 -10.24
CA GLN A 81 -7.19 10.45 -11.20
C GLN A 81 -7.03 11.94 -10.89
N PHE A 82 -5.79 12.40 -10.83
CA PHE A 82 -5.46 13.80 -10.62
C PHE A 82 -4.46 14.26 -11.68
N PRO A 83 -4.57 15.50 -12.18
CA PRO A 83 -3.56 16.06 -13.07
C PRO A 83 -2.16 15.98 -12.45
N GLY A 84 -1.21 15.38 -13.18
CA GLY A 84 0.17 15.21 -12.72
C GLY A 84 0.46 13.92 -11.94
N ARG A 85 -0.56 13.14 -11.55
CA ARG A 85 -0.35 11.82 -10.94
C ARG A 85 0.03 10.81 -12.02
N LYS A 86 1.32 10.49 -12.11
CA LYS A 86 1.86 9.55 -13.12
C LYS A 86 1.52 8.08 -12.85
N SER A 87 1.33 7.72 -11.58
CA SER A 87 1.06 6.36 -11.13
C SER A 87 0.27 6.36 -9.82
N ASN A 88 -0.31 5.23 -9.46
CA ASN A 88 -1.03 5.02 -8.22
C ASN A 88 -0.37 3.90 -7.38
N PRO A 89 -0.66 3.82 -6.07
CA PRO A 89 -0.08 2.79 -5.22
C PRO A 89 -0.35 1.35 -5.66
N CYS A 90 -1.47 1.05 -6.31
CA CYS A 90 -1.77 -0.30 -6.81
C CYS A 90 -0.73 -0.73 -7.85
N ARG A 91 -0.34 0.17 -8.78
CA ARG A 91 0.71 -0.12 -9.76
C ARG A 91 2.04 -0.46 -9.13
N THR A 92 2.45 0.19 -8.04
CA THR A 92 3.70 -0.18 -7.34
C THR A 92 3.68 -1.63 -6.87
N TYR A 93 2.54 -2.13 -6.37
CA TYR A 93 2.44 -3.54 -5.98
C TYR A 93 2.39 -4.48 -7.18
N LEU A 94 1.62 -4.13 -8.20
CA LEU A 94 1.42 -4.95 -9.41
C LEU A 94 2.68 -5.05 -10.27
N ASP A 95 3.41 -3.96 -10.44
CA ASP A 95 4.53 -3.85 -11.38
C ASP A 95 5.87 -4.20 -10.74
N ASP A 96 6.07 -3.81 -9.47
CA ASP A 96 7.37 -3.92 -8.82
C ASP A 96 7.37 -4.98 -7.71
N ARG A 97 6.45 -4.88 -6.75
CA ARG A 97 6.58 -5.64 -5.49
C ARG A 97 6.19 -7.10 -5.58
N ILE A 98 4.97 -7.40 -6.03
CA ILE A 98 4.49 -8.78 -6.15
C ILE A 98 5.39 -9.58 -7.10
N PRO A 99 5.76 -9.08 -8.31
CA PRO A 99 6.69 -9.80 -9.18
C PRO A 99 8.04 -10.07 -8.52
N HIS A 100 8.57 -9.12 -7.76
CA HIS A 100 9.81 -9.31 -7.02
C HIS A 100 9.71 -10.41 -5.95
N TRP A 101 8.63 -10.43 -5.16
CA TRP A 101 8.43 -11.45 -4.13
C TRP A 101 8.06 -12.82 -4.71
N GLN A 102 7.41 -12.88 -5.87
CA GLN A 102 7.20 -14.14 -6.59
C GLN A 102 8.54 -14.73 -7.07
N ALA A 103 9.44 -13.89 -7.59
CA ALA A 103 10.78 -14.30 -8.00
C ALA A 103 11.71 -14.60 -6.81
N ASN A 104 11.47 -13.94 -5.66
CA ASN A 104 12.28 -14.06 -4.44
C ASN A 104 11.36 -14.25 -3.22
N PRO A 105 10.80 -15.47 -3.00
CA PRO A 105 9.85 -15.71 -1.94
C PRO A 105 10.44 -15.39 -0.55
N PRO A 106 9.77 -14.56 0.26
CA PRO A 106 10.36 -14.04 1.50
C PRO A 106 10.26 -14.99 2.71
N GLY A 107 9.63 -16.17 2.56
CA GLY A 107 9.46 -17.17 3.62
C GLY A 107 8.25 -16.92 4.51
N GLU A 108 7.92 -17.88 5.39
CA GLU A 108 6.67 -17.87 6.18
C GLU A 108 6.59 -16.76 7.23
N ASP A 109 7.73 -16.35 7.79
CA ASP A 109 7.82 -15.33 8.85
C ASP A 109 7.91 -13.89 8.31
N TRP A 110 7.59 -13.70 7.03
CA TRP A 110 7.70 -12.39 6.39
C TRP A 110 6.62 -11.41 6.86
N ASP A 111 7.05 -10.20 7.23
CA ASP A 111 6.23 -9.15 7.80
C ASP A 111 5.58 -8.20 6.77
N GLY A 112 5.76 -8.47 5.47
CA GLY A 112 5.26 -7.60 4.40
C GLY A 112 6.20 -6.44 4.05
N VAL A 113 7.42 -6.39 4.59
CA VAL A 113 8.36 -5.30 4.32
C VAL A 113 8.92 -5.34 2.90
N TRP A 114 8.86 -4.19 2.22
CA TRP A 114 9.61 -3.93 1.00
C TRP A 114 11.01 -3.41 1.33
N VAL A 115 12.06 -4.08 0.86
CA VAL A 115 13.44 -3.68 1.11
C VAL A 115 13.99 -2.91 -0.10
N PHE A 116 14.28 -1.62 0.09
CA PHE A 116 15.04 -0.85 -0.88
C PHE A 116 16.50 -1.29 -0.85
N THR A 117 16.98 -1.87 -1.95
CA THR A 117 18.40 -2.01 -2.20
C THR A 117 18.95 -0.66 -2.64
N SER A 118 19.96 -0.15 -1.92
CA SER A 118 20.68 1.02 -2.41
C SER A 118 21.29 0.67 -3.77
N LYS A 119 21.16 1.58 -4.74
CA LYS A 119 22.08 1.60 -5.89
C LYS A 119 23.45 2.10 -5.45
#